data_AF-A0AAV0GDS4-F1
#
_entry.id   AF-A0AAV0GDS4-F1
#
_cell.length_a   1.000
_cell.length_b   1.000
_cell.length_c   1.000
_cell.angle_alpha   90.00
_cell.angle_beta   90.00
_cell.angle_gamma   90.00
#
_symmetry.space_group_name_H-M   'P 1'
#
loop_
_entity.id
_entity.type
_entity.pdbx_description
1 polymer ?
#
loop_
_entity_poly.entity_id
_entity_poly.type
_entity_poly.pdbx_seq_one_letter_code
_entity_poly.pdbx_strand_id
1 'polypeptide(L)'
;MDGFLNCVETFYHGDFEKQDKVVNNEINIYKNKGGHFGRALAMKGCEQNDDKFDPANWWTTYGHHVPNLQKLAIRILCLTSSSSGCERNWSTFEG
;
A
#
# COMPACT_ATOMS: atom_id res chain seq x y z
N MET A 1 -3.62 -15.99 -5.90
CA MET A 1 -3.85 -14.74 -6.69
C MET A 1 -5.24 -14.17 -6.40
N ASP A 2 -6.17 -15.05 -6.04
CA ASP A 2 -7.59 -14.78 -5.77
C ASP A 2 -7.83 -13.80 -4.62
N GLY A 3 -6.99 -13.82 -3.58
CA GLY A 3 -7.13 -12.88 -2.47
C GLY A 3 -6.98 -11.41 -2.88
N PHE A 4 -6.07 -11.10 -3.81
CA PHE A 4 -5.91 -9.73 -4.32
C PHE A 4 -7.12 -9.31 -5.16
N LEU A 5 -7.58 -10.18 -6.06
CA LEU A 5 -8.75 -9.90 -6.91
C LEU A 5 -9.99 -9.66 -6.05
N ASN A 6 -10.25 -10.54 -5.08
CA ASN A 6 -11.37 -10.38 -4.16
C ASN A 6 -11.27 -9.10 -3.31
N CYS A 7 -10.05 -8.70 -2.89
CA CYS A 7 -9.85 -7.42 -2.20
C CYS A 7 -10.17 -6.22 -3.10
N VAL A 8 -9.75 -6.25 -4.36
CA VAL A 8 -10.04 -5.19 -5.34
C VAL A 8 -11.55 -5.13 -5.63
N GLU A 9 -12.18 -6.28 -5.83
CA GLU A 9 -13.62 -6.41 -6.05
C GLU A 9 -14.42 -5.87 -4.85
N THR A 10 -14.00 -6.19 -3.64
CA THR A 10 -14.64 -5.70 -2.41
C THR A 10 -14.44 -4.20 -2.22
N PHE A 11 -13.22 -3.69 -2.46
CA PHE A 11 -12.89 -2.28 -2.24
C PHE A 11 -13.52 -1.34 -3.27
N TYR A 12 -13.60 -1.78 -4.53
CA TYR A 12 -14.23 -1.06 -5.64
C TYR A 12 -15.53 -1.75 -6.06
N HIS A 13 -16.35 -2.17 -5.09
CA HIS A 13 -17.58 -2.92 -5.37
C HIS A 13 -18.53 -2.15 -6.30
N GLY A 14 -18.85 -2.76 -7.45
CA GLY A 14 -19.68 -2.16 -8.50
C GLY A 14 -18.94 -1.18 -9.44
N ASP A 15 -17.69 -0.83 -9.15
CA ASP A 15 -16.84 0.07 -9.94
C ASP A 15 -15.90 -0.73 -10.86
N PHE A 16 -16.46 -1.42 -11.87
CA PHE A 16 -15.69 -2.30 -12.77
C PHE A 16 -14.55 -1.57 -13.51
N GLU A 17 -14.72 -0.29 -13.84
CA GLU A 17 -13.65 0.50 -14.47
C GLU A 17 -12.42 0.67 -13.56
N LYS A 18 -12.63 0.82 -12.24
CA LYS A 18 -11.54 0.93 -11.28
C LYS A 18 -10.92 -0.43 -11.02
N GLN A 19 -11.74 -1.47 -10.93
CA GLN A 19 -11.25 -2.85 -10.80
C GLN A 19 -10.36 -3.24 -11.99
N ASP A 20 -10.82 -3.00 -13.22
CA ASP A 20 -10.05 -3.23 -14.45
C ASP A 20 -8.73 -2.46 -14.44
N LYS A 21 -8.77 -1.15 -14.15
CA LYS A 21 -7.54 -0.33 -14.07
C LYS A 21 -6.55 -0.85 -13.05
N VAL A 22 -7.02 -1.26 -11.86
CA VAL A 22 -6.15 -1.77 -10.80
C VAL A 22 -5.53 -3.12 -11.21
N VAL A 23 -6.35 -4.04 -11.70
CA VAL A 23 -5.96 -5.44 -11.97
C VAL A 23 -5.17 -5.59 -13.27
N ASN A 24 -5.53 -4.85 -14.32
CA ASN A 24 -4.92 -5.03 -15.64
C ASN A 24 -3.81 -4.03 -15.94
N ASN A 25 -3.82 -2.85 -15.30
CA ASN A 25 -2.84 -1.80 -15.60
C ASN A 25 -1.94 -1.46 -14.42
N GLU A 26 -2.50 -0.97 -13.32
CA GLU A 26 -1.72 -0.38 -12.22
C GLU A 26 -0.87 -1.41 -11.48
N ILE A 27 -1.40 -2.61 -11.23
CA ILE A 27 -0.61 -3.70 -10.60
C ILE A 27 0.57 -4.11 -11.47
N ASN A 28 0.44 -4.04 -12.80
CA ASN A 28 1.51 -4.38 -13.72
C ASN A 28 2.61 -3.31 -13.69
N ILE A 29 2.24 -2.02 -13.59
CA ILE A 29 3.20 -0.91 -13.42
C ILE A 29 4.01 -1.11 -12.13
N TYR A 30 3.35 -1.42 -11.02
CA TYR A 30 4.03 -1.71 -9.75
C TYR A 30 4.98 -2.92 -9.87
N LYS A 31 4.50 -4.05 -10.41
CA LYS A 31 5.30 -5.28 -10.55
C LYS A 31 6.52 -5.11 -11.45
N ASN A 32 6.39 -4.38 -12.55
CA ASN A 32 7.50 -4.09 -13.46
C ASN A 32 8.42 -2.98 -12.94
N LYS A 33 8.21 -2.47 -11.71
CA LYS A 33 8.91 -1.33 -11.15
C LYS A 33 8.88 -0.12 -12.10
N GLY A 34 7.76 0.04 -12.79
CA GLY A 34 7.54 1.11 -13.76
C GLY A 34 7.44 2.48 -13.09
N GLY A 35 7.84 3.54 -13.82
CA GLY A 35 7.73 4.91 -13.34
C GLY A 35 8.57 5.18 -12.08
N HIS A 36 7.93 5.71 -11.04
CA HIS A 36 8.62 6.12 -9.81
C HIS A 36 9.06 4.95 -8.92
N PHE A 37 8.48 3.76 -9.10
CA PHE A 37 8.84 2.56 -8.36
C PHE A 37 10.22 2.01 -8.73
N GLY A 38 10.71 2.28 -9.94
CA GLY A 38 12.04 1.89 -10.41
C GLY A 38 13.17 2.83 -9.95
N ARG A 39 12.86 3.88 -9.19
CA ARG A 39 13.89 4.77 -8.64
C ARG A 39 14.69 4.05 -7.57
N ALA A 40 15.99 4.29 -7.52
CA ALA A 40 16.88 3.69 -6.51
C ALA A 40 16.40 3.94 -5.07
N LEU A 41 15.85 5.13 -4.78
CA LEU A 41 15.28 5.46 -3.47
C LEU A 41 14.00 4.66 -3.16
N ALA A 42 13.16 4.42 -4.16
CA ALA A 42 11.94 3.62 -3.99
C ALA A 42 12.30 2.15 -3.72
N MET A 43 13.23 1.58 -4.50
CA MET A 43 13.71 0.21 -4.30
C MET A 43 14.43 0.03 -2.97
N LYS A 44 15.35 0.94 -2.60
CA LYS A 44 16.07 0.86 -1.32
C LYS A 44 15.15 1.02 -0.11
N GLY A 45 14.10 1.83 -0.21
CA GLY A 45 13.09 1.95 0.85
C GLY A 45 12.32 0.65 1.03
N CYS A 46 11.86 0.05 -0.08
CA CYS A 46 11.14 -1.21 -0.06
C CYS A 46 12.01 -2.40 0.39
N GLU A 47 13.30 -2.39 0.06
CA GLU A 47 14.26 -3.47 0.37
C GLU A 47 14.73 -3.46 1.83
N GLN A 48 14.97 -2.27 2.41
CA GLN A 48 15.47 -2.19 3.79
C GLN A 48 14.39 -2.57 4.81
N ASN A 49 13.13 -2.15 4.59
CA ASN A 49 11.97 -2.46 5.46
C ASN A 49 12.24 -2.36 6.98
N ASP A 50 13.15 -1.48 7.41
CA ASP A 50 13.46 -1.20 8.82
C ASP A 50 12.24 -0.64 9.57
N ASP A 51 12.27 -0.64 10.92
CA ASP A 51 11.25 0.01 11.78
C ASP A 51 10.98 1.50 11.46
N LYS A 52 11.90 2.16 10.73
CA LYS A 52 11.73 3.55 10.26
C LYS A 52 11.03 3.67 8.91
N PHE A 53 10.80 2.55 8.22
CA PHE A 53 10.14 2.53 6.94
C PHE A 53 8.63 2.69 7.13
N ASP A 54 8.12 3.84 6.73
CA ASP A 54 6.68 4.07 6.69
C ASP A 54 6.13 3.68 5.30
N PRO A 55 5.47 2.51 5.17
CA PRO A 55 4.98 2.05 3.88
C PRO A 55 3.86 2.94 3.33
N ALA A 56 3.08 3.61 4.18
CA ALA A 56 2.01 4.51 3.75
C ALA A 56 2.57 5.79 3.09
N ASN A 57 3.62 6.36 3.66
CA ASN A 57 4.37 7.49 3.12
C ASN A 57 5.12 7.10 1.84
N TRP A 58 5.68 5.88 1.79
CA TRP A 58 6.29 5.36 0.56
C TRP A 58 5.26 5.26 -0.57
N TRP A 59 4.10 4.66 -0.32
CA TRP A 59 2.99 4.59 -1.29
C TRP A 59 2.49 5.99 -1.67
N THR A 60 2.47 6.93 -0.74
CA THR A 60 2.11 8.33 -1.02
C THR A 60 3.12 9.03 -1.94
N THR A 61 4.41 8.76 -1.76
CA THR A 61 5.49 9.38 -2.52
C THR A 61 5.64 8.80 -3.93
N TYR A 62 5.58 7.47 -4.06
CA TYR A 62 5.89 6.76 -5.31
C TYR A 62 4.65 6.23 -6.04
N GLY A 63 3.49 6.16 -5.37
CA GLY A 63 2.24 5.62 -5.92
C GLY A 63 1.46 6.55 -6.86
N HIS A 64 1.96 7.76 -7.13
CA HIS A 64 1.24 8.77 -7.92
C HIS A 64 0.83 8.30 -9.33
N HIS A 65 1.60 7.39 -9.95
CA HIS A 65 1.28 6.83 -11.27
C HIS A 65 0.22 5.71 -11.23
N VAL A 66 -0.18 5.27 -10.04
CA VAL A 66 -1.13 4.18 -9.83
C VAL A 66 -2.15 4.58 -8.75
N PRO A 67 -2.93 5.65 -8.97
CA PRO A 67 -3.74 6.25 -7.92
C PRO A 67 -4.80 5.32 -7.30
N ASN A 68 -5.35 4.36 -8.04
CA ASN A 68 -6.37 3.45 -7.49
C ASN A 68 -5.72 2.33 -6.65
N LEU A 69 -4.60 1.79 -7.12
CA LEU A 69 -3.77 0.84 -6.38
C LEU A 69 -3.15 1.49 -5.12
N GLN A 70 -2.69 2.74 -5.22
CA GLN A 70 -2.18 3.52 -4.10
C GLN A 70 -3.24 3.65 -3.00
N LYS A 71 -4.47 4.02 -3.34
CA LYS A 71 -5.58 4.12 -2.37
C LYS A 71 -5.87 2.79 -1.69
N LEU A 72 -5.89 1.70 -2.46
CA LEU A 72 -6.09 0.36 -1.93
C LEU A 72 -4.95 -0.03 -0.98
N ALA A 73 -3.69 0.18 -1.38
CA ALA A 73 -2.52 -0.13 -0.58
C ALA A 73 -2.49 0.66 0.74
N ILE A 74 -2.70 1.98 0.68
CA ILE A 74 -2.77 2.82 1.88
C ILE A 74 -3.90 2.36 2.81
N ARG A 75 -5.08 2.02 2.27
CA ARG A 75 -6.19 1.52 3.10
C ARG A 75 -5.82 0.23 3.82
N ILE A 76 -5.25 -0.74 3.10
CA ILE A 76 -4.80 -2.02 3.68
C ILE A 76 -3.76 -1.76 4.77
N LEU A 77 -2.79 -0.89 4.52
CA LEU A 77 -1.77 -0.52 5.50
C LEU A 77 -2.36 0.15 6.75
N CYS A 78 -3.34 1.04 6.60
CA CYS A 78 -4.04 1.62 7.73
C CYS A 78 -4.84 0.58 8.53
N LEU A 79 -5.47 -0.39 7.86
CA LEU A 79 -6.18 -1.49 8.52
C LEU A 79 -5.22 -2.38 9.32
N THR A 80 -4.07 -2.73 8.77
CA THR A 80 -3.03 -3.48 9.47
C THR A 80 -2.45 -2.68 10.64
N SER A 81 -2.22 -1.37 10.47
CA SER A 81 -1.78 -0.51 11.56
C SER A 81 -2.80 -0.40 12.69
N SER A 82 -4.11 -0.46 12.41
CA SER A 82 -5.16 -0.54 13.44
C SER A 82 -5.25 -1.94 14.07
N SER A 83 -4.95 -3.00 13.33
CA SER A 83 -4.89 -4.37 13.87
C SER A 83 -3.63 -4.64 14.70
N SER A 84 -2.55 -3.90 14.47
CA SER A 84 -1.34 -3.86 15.30
C SER A 84 -1.39 -2.75 16.36
N GLY A 85 -2.54 -2.09 16.51
CA GLY A 85 -2.80 -0.97 17.41
C GLY A 85 -3.29 -1.34 18.82
N CYS A 86 -3.00 -2.55 19.32
CA CYS A 86 -3.14 -2.87 20.75
C CYS A 86 -1.85 -2.67 21.56
N GLU A 87 -0.83 -2.00 21.02
CA GLU A 87 0.42 -1.73 21.77
C GLU A 87 0.87 -0.28 21.64
N ARG A 88 -0.07 0.66 21.82
CA ARG A 88 0.29 2.06 22.06
C ARG A 88 -0.44 2.61 23.27
N ASN A 89 -0.08 2.09 24.44
CA ASN A 89 -0.07 2.75 25.77
C ASN A 89 0.36 1.73 26.87
N TRP A 90 1.66 1.47 27.06
CA TRP A 90 2.15 0.94 28.36
C TRP A 90 3.54 1.47 28.78
N SER A 91 3.93 2.65 28.32
CA SER A 91 5.12 3.31 28.89
C SER A 91 4.89 4.80 28.98
N THR A 92 3.93 5.21 29.82
CA THR A 92 3.90 6.49 30.53
C THR A 92 2.74 6.43 31.54
N PHE A 93 2.96 5.76 32.67
CA PHE A 93 2.58 6.28 33.99
C PHE A 93 3.25 5.43 35.08
N GLU A 94 4.59 5.44 35.10
CA GLU A 94 5.26 5.44 36.39
C GLU A 94 5.38 6.92 36.78
N GLY A 95 4.55 7.29 37.76
CA GLY A 95 4.43 8.60 38.36
C GLY A 95 3.58 8.49 39.61
#